data_AF-A0A0L6WI91-F1
#
_entry.id   AF-A0A0L6WI91-F1
#
_cell.length_a   1.000
_cell.length_b   1.000
_cell.length_c   1.000
_cell.angle_alpha   90.00
_cell.angle_beta   90.00
_cell.angle_gamma   90.00
#
_symmetry.space_group_name_H-M   'P 1'
#
loop_
_entity.id
_entity.type
_entity.pdbx_description
1 polymer ?
#
loop_
_entity_poly.entity_id
_entity_poly.type
_entity_poly.pdbx_seq_one_letter_code
_entity_poly.pdbx_strand_id
1 'polypeptide(L)'
;MICEIRLDTAIPKEIKQFAFQALENLAAAHNAIIEVCVFQTHSANSHHQPNPALEKGALMYLSTKNLNLPKGRAKKLCLKWVGLYKILEAYNETSNYVLELPTALKEQRIHSKFHVLLLQPYKASNNMLFPNRATPEPYDFGGLDDQECQNLLTLGRLLQSKRTTWADLIANKYVVELRNKRTGKDKPGN
;
A
#
# COMPACT_ATOMS: atom_id res chain seq x y z
N MET A 1 18.58 -45.94 -7.49
CA MET A 1 19.46 -47.04 -7.95
C MET A 1 20.51 -47.23 -6.86
N ILE A 2 20.29 -48.20 -5.97
CA ILE A 2 21.18 -48.49 -4.84
C ILE A 2 22.18 -49.53 -5.34
N CYS A 3 23.47 -49.18 -5.38
CA CYS A 3 24.51 -50.12 -5.81
C CYS A 3 24.74 -51.14 -4.69
N GLU A 4 24.41 -52.40 -4.95
CA GLU A 4 24.78 -53.51 -4.08
C GLU A 4 26.30 -53.63 -4.02
N ILE A 5 26.86 -53.38 -2.84
CA ILE A 5 28.30 -53.53 -2.58
C ILE A 5 28.57 -55.02 -2.48
N ARG A 6 29.25 -55.60 -3.48
CA ARG A 6 29.73 -56.99 -3.42
C ARG A 6 30.72 -57.14 -2.26
N LEU A 7 30.31 -57.85 -1.21
CA LEU A 7 31.10 -58.13 0.00
C LEU A 7 31.96 -59.40 -0.17
N ASP A 8 32.74 -59.50 -1.25
CA ASP A 8 33.66 -60.63 -1.42
C ASP A 8 35.07 -60.24 -0.93
N THR A 9 35.52 -60.98 0.09
CA THR A 9 36.84 -60.98 0.76
C THR A 9 37.20 -59.82 1.74
N ALA A 10 37.16 -60.17 3.03
CA ALA A 10 37.98 -59.66 4.16
C ALA A 10 38.11 -58.13 4.36
N ILE A 11 37.00 -57.38 4.38
CA ILE A 11 37.03 -56.02 4.93
C ILE A 11 37.36 -56.09 6.44
N PRO A 12 38.42 -55.42 6.93
CA PRO A 12 38.78 -55.37 8.34
C PRO A 12 37.61 -54.93 9.22
N LYS A 13 37.45 -55.57 10.38
CA LYS A 13 36.36 -55.30 11.33
C LYS A 13 36.27 -53.83 11.70
N GLU A 14 37.43 -53.17 11.84
CA GLU A 14 37.54 -51.75 12.17
C GLU A 14 36.94 -50.84 11.09
N ILE A 15 37.15 -51.14 9.81
CA ILE A 15 36.58 -50.35 8.70
C ILE A 15 35.06 -50.50 8.67
N LYS A 16 34.54 -51.71 8.95
CA LYS A 16 33.09 -51.93 9.06
C LYS A 16 32.51 -51.14 10.24
N GLN A 17 33.15 -51.19 11.40
CA GLN A 17 32.73 -50.45 12.59
C GLN A 17 32.73 -48.94 12.35
N PHE A 18 33.74 -48.42 11.66
CA PHE A 18 33.79 -47.02 11.26
C PHE A 18 32.61 -46.64 10.34
N ALA A 19 32.33 -47.46 9.33
CA ALA A 19 31.20 -47.22 8.42
C ALA A 19 29.85 -47.26 9.16
N PHE A 20 29.65 -48.22 10.08
CA PHE A 20 28.46 -48.29 10.92
C PHE A 20 28.34 -47.06 11.83
N GLN A 21 29.42 -46.65 12.49
CA GLN A 21 29.42 -45.47 13.34
C GLN A 21 29.13 -44.18 12.54
N ALA A 22 29.67 -44.07 11.32
CA ALA A 22 29.40 -42.93 10.45
C ALA A 22 27.91 -42.87 10.05
N LEU A 23 27.29 -44.03 9.76
CA LEU A 23 25.86 -44.11 9.48
C LEU A 23 25.01 -43.75 10.70
N GLU A 24 25.38 -44.24 11.89
CA GLU A 24 24.71 -43.88 13.14
C GLU A 24 24.82 -42.39 13.44
N ASN A 25 26.01 -41.80 13.26
CA ASN A 25 26.23 -40.37 13.47
C ASN A 25 25.41 -39.53 12.48
N LEU A 26 25.28 -39.98 11.24
CA LEU A 26 24.46 -39.30 10.23
C LEU A 26 22.98 -39.36 10.64
N ALA A 27 22.48 -40.53 11.06
CA ALA A 27 21.13 -40.68 11.55
C ALA A 27 20.86 -39.82 12.79
N ALA A 28 21.79 -39.79 13.75
CA ALA A 28 21.71 -38.96 14.94
C ALA A 28 21.70 -37.47 14.61
N ALA A 29 22.59 -37.03 13.70
CA ALA A 29 22.63 -35.63 13.24
C ALA A 29 21.32 -35.22 12.55
N HIS A 30 20.76 -36.10 11.72
CA HIS A 30 19.49 -35.86 11.04
C HIS A 30 18.33 -35.70 12.04
N ASN A 31 18.25 -36.57 13.04
CA ASN A 31 17.23 -36.47 14.10
C ASN A 31 17.39 -35.18 14.91
N ALA A 32 18.62 -34.81 15.27
CA ALA A 32 18.89 -33.56 15.98
C ALA A 32 18.45 -32.32 15.16
N ILE A 33 18.66 -32.34 13.84
CA ILE A 33 18.17 -31.26 12.95
C ILE A 33 16.65 -31.19 12.95
N ILE A 34 15.96 -32.34 12.84
CA ILE A 34 14.49 -32.39 12.89
C ILE A 34 13.99 -31.85 14.22
N GLU A 35 14.54 -32.29 15.35
CA GLU A 35 14.17 -31.83 16.68
C GLU A 35 14.31 -30.31 16.82
N VAL A 36 15.44 -29.76 16.35
CA VAL A 36 15.68 -28.31 16.37
C VAL A 36 14.66 -27.58 15.49
N CYS A 37 14.38 -28.07 14.28
CA CYS A 37 13.37 -27.47 13.40
C CYS A 37 11.97 -27.48 14.03
N VAL A 38 11.58 -28.58 14.69
CA VAL A 38 10.30 -28.68 15.40
C VAL A 38 10.26 -27.67 16.55
N PHE A 39 11.33 -27.55 17.34
CA PHE A 39 11.40 -26.60 18.45
C PHE A 39 11.35 -25.13 17.98
N GLN A 40 12.08 -24.81 16.92
CA GLN A 40 12.05 -23.48 16.30
C GLN A 40 10.66 -23.16 15.76
N THR A 41 10.03 -24.11 15.07
CA THR A 41 8.65 -23.97 14.56
C THR A 41 7.67 -23.76 15.70
N HIS A 42 7.77 -24.54 16.77
CA HIS A 42 6.95 -24.39 17.97
C HIS A 42 7.12 -23.01 18.61
N SER A 43 8.36 -22.56 18.78
CA SER A 43 8.67 -21.26 19.39
C SER A 43 8.16 -20.11 18.52
N ALA A 44 8.40 -20.18 17.20
CA ALA A 44 7.87 -19.20 16.25
C ALA A 44 6.33 -19.15 16.29
N ASN A 45 5.66 -20.31 16.24
CA ASN A 45 4.21 -20.40 16.32
C ASN A 45 3.66 -19.93 17.67
N SER A 46 4.39 -20.12 18.77
CA SER A 46 3.99 -19.62 20.10
C SER A 46 3.95 -18.09 20.14
N HIS A 47 4.74 -17.41 19.31
CA HIS A 47 4.71 -15.96 19.18
C HIS A 47 3.59 -15.46 18.25
N HIS A 48 2.95 -16.33 17.47
CA HIS A 48 1.78 -15.96 16.68
C HIS A 48 0.56 -15.86 17.60
N GLN A 49 0.14 -14.64 17.90
CA GLN A 49 -1.13 -14.38 18.57
C GLN A 49 -2.27 -14.54 17.56
N PRO A 50 -3.38 -15.23 17.91
CA PRO A 50 -4.54 -15.25 17.05
C PRO A 50 -5.04 -13.82 16.86
N ASN A 51 -5.38 -13.48 15.62
CA ASN A 51 -5.87 -12.16 15.31
C ASN A 51 -7.16 -11.90 16.11
N PRO A 52 -7.31 -10.72 16.73
CA PRO A 52 -8.50 -10.41 17.52
C PRO A 52 -9.73 -10.43 16.62
N ALA A 53 -10.77 -11.16 17.04
CA ALA A 53 -12.05 -11.15 16.34
C ALA A 53 -12.71 -9.78 16.55
N LEU A 54 -12.89 -9.03 15.47
CA LEU A 54 -13.56 -7.73 15.50
C LEU A 54 -15.02 -7.91 15.04
N GLU A 55 -15.93 -7.29 15.78
CA GLU A 55 -17.36 -7.33 15.45
C GLU A 55 -17.74 -6.24 14.43
N LYS A 56 -18.78 -6.53 13.65
CA LYS A 56 -19.41 -5.54 12.78
C LYS A 56 -19.95 -4.38 13.62
N GLY A 57 -19.70 -3.15 13.19
CA GLY A 57 -20.11 -1.93 13.88
C GLY A 57 -19.10 -1.37 14.88
N ALA A 58 -18.04 -2.12 15.22
CA ALA A 58 -16.99 -1.60 16.10
C ALA A 58 -16.23 -0.42 15.45
N LEU A 59 -15.81 0.53 16.30
CA LEU A 59 -15.02 1.68 15.88
C LEU A 59 -13.53 1.37 15.92
N MET A 60 -12.86 1.60 14.79
CA MET A 60 -11.46 1.30 14.59
C MET A 60 -10.72 2.51 14.04
N TYR A 61 -9.48 2.68 14.48
CA TYR A 61 -8.50 3.51 13.81
C TYR A 61 -7.88 2.78 12.63
N LEU A 62 -7.60 3.53 11.56
CA LEU A 62 -6.88 3.02 10.38
C LEU A 62 -5.44 3.53 10.38
N SER A 63 -4.50 2.63 10.10
CA SER A 63 -3.08 2.96 9.95
C SER A 63 -2.83 3.74 8.66
N THR A 64 -2.02 4.81 8.74
CA THR A 64 -1.62 5.61 7.57
C THR A 64 -0.45 5.02 6.79
N LYS A 65 0.10 3.88 7.22
CA LYS A 65 1.28 3.26 6.62
C LYS A 65 1.17 3.08 5.10
N ASN A 66 -0.03 2.72 4.63
CA ASN A 66 -0.32 2.42 3.23
C ASN A 66 -1.26 3.45 2.59
N LEU A 67 -1.47 4.61 3.23
CA LEU A 67 -2.35 5.66 2.72
C LEU A 67 -1.53 6.74 2.00
N ASN A 68 -2.04 7.19 0.86
CA ASN A 68 -1.49 8.33 0.13
C ASN A 68 -2.02 9.62 0.75
N LEU A 69 -1.40 10.05 1.86
CA LEU A 69 -1.74 11.32 2.51
C LEU A 69 -1.53 12.52 1.57
N PRO A 70 -2.27 13.63 1.76
CA PRO A 70 -2.22 14.79 0.89
C PRO A 70 -0.79 15.31 0.70
N LYS A 71 -0.48 15.67 -0.55
CA LYS A 71 0.85 16.09 -0.98
C LYS A 71 1.19 17.43 -0.32
N GLY A 72 2.35 17.53 0.33
CA GLY A 72 2.84 18.78 0.93
C GLY A 72 3.15 18.70 2.43
N ARG A 73 2.75 17.61 3.11
CA ARG A 73 3.19 17.34 4.50
C ARG A 73 4.31 16.31 4.51
N ALA A 74 5.33 16.56 5.34
CA ALA A 74 6.35 15.55 5.60
C ALA A 74 5.73 14.36 6.34
N LYS A 75 5.99 13.13 5.88
CA LYS A 75 5.47 11.89 6.49
C LYS A 75 5.75 11.79 8.00
N LYS A 76 6.83 12.42 8.49
CA LYS A 76 7.21 12.47 9.91
C LYS A 76 6.19 13.21 10.79
N LEU A 77 5.46 14.17 10.22
CA LEU A 77 4.44 14.96 10.91
C LEU A 77 3.03 14.40 10.73
N CYS A 78 2.87 13.37 9.89
CA CYS A 78 1.59 12.72 9.69
C CYS A 78 1.23 11.85 10.89
N LEU A 79 -0.05 11.84 11.25
CA LEU A 79 -0.56 10.91 12.26
C LEU A 79 -0.33 9.46 11.80
N LYS A 80 0.05 8.59 12.73
CA LYS A 80 0.19 7.15 12.46
C LYS A 80 -1.17 6.46 12.30
N TRP A 81 -2.16 6.94 13.04
CA TRP A 81 -3.51 6.40 13.11
C TRP A 81 -4.49 7.51 12.78
N VAL A 82 -5.44 7.22 11.90
CA VAL A 82 -6.41 8.20 11.44
C VAL A 82 -7.82 7.67 11.53
N GLY A 83 -8.70 8.57 11.93
CA GLY A 83 -10.15 8.43 11.85
C GLY A 83 -10.70 7.35 12.77
N LEU A 84 -11.97 7.51 13.13
CA LEU A 84 -12.74 6.45 13.74
C LEU A 84 -13.70 5.94 12.69
N TYR A 85 -13.41 4.75 12.17
CA TYR A 85 -14.21 4.13 11.12
C TYR A 85 -14.96 2.94 11.66
N LYS A 86 -16.22 2.81 11.24
CA LYS A 86 -17.06 1.67 11.59
C LYS A 86 -16.72 0.50 10.67
N ILE A 87 -16.69 -0.70 11.24
CA ILE A 87 -16.60 -1.94 10.46
C ILE A 87 -17.98 -2.24 9.85
N LEU A 88 -18.06 -2.32 8.52
CA LEU A 88 -19.26 -2.71 7.77
C LEU A 88 -19.37 -4.23 7.65
N GLU A 89 -18.25 -4.90 7.41
CA GLU A 89 -18.17 -6.35 7.22
C GLU A 89 -16.89 -6.90 7.85
N ALA A 90 -16.99 -8.08 8.47
CA ALA A 90 -15.90 -8.76 9.14
C ALA A 90 -15.68 -10.13 8.51
N TYR A 91 -14.49 -10.35 7.94
CA TYR A 91 -14.04 -11.63 7.40
C TYR A 91 -12.97 -12.21 8.33
N ASN A 92 -13.41 -12.83 9.42
CA ASN A 92 -12.52 -13.36 10.46
C ASN A 92 -11.57 -14.45 9.91
N GLU A 93 -12.01 -15.26 8.96
CA GLU A 93 -11.19 -16.33 8.36
C GLU A 93 -9.92 -15.80 7.67
N THR A 94 -10.05 -14.72 6.91
CA THR A 94 -8.91 -14.09 6.21
C THR A 94 -8.36 -12.88 6.98
N SER A 95 -8.87 -12.60 8.18
CA SER A 95 -8.50 -11.43 9.00
C SER A 95 -8.61 -10.08 8.27
N ASN A 96 -9.60 -9.98 7.39
CA ASN A 96 -9.88 -8.79 6.58
C ASN A 96 -11.20 -8.15 6.99
N TYR A 97 -11.23 -6.82 7.03
CA TYR A 97 -12.39 -6.05 7.48
C TYR A 97 -12.69 -4.93 6.49
N VAL A 98 -13.96 -4.67 6.25
CA VAL A 98 -14.41 -3.58 5.39
C VAL A 98 -14.82 -2.41 6.28
N LEU A 99 -14.20 -1.26 6.06
CA LEU A 99 -14.45 -0.04 6.82
C LEU A 99 -15.37 0.93 6.07
N GLU A 100 -16.16 1.69 6.82
CA GLU A 100 -16.88 2.86 6.33
C GLU A 100 -15.92 4.04 6.14
N LEU A 101 -15.34 4.15 4.94
CA LEU A 101 -14.40 5.22 4.61
C LEU A 101 -15.11 6.53 4.20
N PRO A 102 -14.55 7.70 4.57
CA PRO A 102 -15.00 9.01 4.12
C PRO A 102 -14.76 9.21 2.62
N THR A 103 -15.55 10.07 2.00
CA THR A 103 -15.52 10.34 0.55
C THR A 103 -14.12 10.75 0.07
N ALA A 104 -13.41 11.58 0.83
CA ALA A 104 -12.04 12.01 0.49
C ALA A 104 -11.07 10.84 0.27
N LEU A 105 -11.15 9.76 1.06
CA LEU A 105 -10.31 8.58 0.87
C LEU A 105 -10.75 7.74 -0.33
N LYS A 106 -12.06 7.68 -0.61
CA LYS A 106 -12.59 6.99 -1.78
C LYS A 106 -12.18 7.68 -3.08
N GLU A 107 -12.17 9.01 -3.12
CA GLU A 107 -11.70 9.82 -4.25
C GLU A 107 -10.22 9.57 -4.56
N GLN A 108 -9.41 9.31 -3.53
CA GLN A 108 -8.02 8.90 -3.65
C GLN A 108 -7.83 7.44 -4.12
N ARG A 109 -8.93 6.74 -4.47
CA ARG A 109 -8.97 5.34 -4.91
C ARG A 109 -8.45 4.36 -3.85
N ILE A 110 -8.64 4.68 -2.58
CA ILE A 110 -8.28 3.78 -1.48
C ILE A 110 -9.43 2.78 -1.28
N HIS A 111 -9.08 1.49 -1.30
CA HIS A 111 -10.04 0.42 -1.05
C HIS A 111 -10.48 0.39 0.43
N SER A 112 -11.75 0.06 0.67
CA SER A 112 -12.32 -0.02 2.02
C SER A 112 -11.94 -1.28 2.79
N LYS A 113 -11.30 -2.26 2.15
CA LYS A 113 -10.92 -3.55 2.74
C LYS A 113 -9.50 -3.49 3.29
N PHE A 114 -9.35 -3.77 4.58
CA PHE A 114 -8.07 -3.73 5.28
C PHE A 114 -7.83 -4.99 6.12
N HIS A 115 -6.57 -5.40 6.21
CA HIS A 115 -6.14 -6.47 7.10
C HIS A 115 -6.08 -5.97 8.56
N VAL A 116 -6.34 -6.84 9.54
CA VAL A 116 -6.39 -6.50 10.98
C VAL A 116 -5.16 -5.76 11.49
N LEU A 117 -3.97 -6.05 10.95
CA LEU A 117 -2.70 -5.39 11.33
C LEU A 117 -2.67 -3.88 11.02
N LEU A 118 -3.54 -3.41 10.14
CA LEU A 118 -3.69 -2.00 9.81
C LEU A 118 -4.80 -1.32 10.63
N LEU A 119 -5.45 -2.06 11.52
CA LEU A 119 -6.56 -1.60 12.35
C LEU A 119 -6.14 -1.55 13.81
N GLN A 120 -6.64 -0.56 14.52
CA GLN A 120 -6.48 -0.48 15.97
C GLN A 120 -7.84 -0.20 16.63
N PRO A 121 -8.28 -1.02 17.60
CA PRO A 121 -9.51 -0.78 18.35
C PRO A 121 -9.53 0.58 19.03
N TYR A 122 -10.65 1.28 18.90
CA TYR A 122 -10.88 2.50 19.65
C TYR A 122 -11.02 2.20 21.15
N LYS A 123 -10.17 2.84 21.96
CA LYS A 123 -10.29 2.82 23.41
C LYS A 123 -10.73 4.20 23.88
N ALA A 124 -11.94 4.27 24.44
CA ALA A 124 -12.45 5.50 25.02
C ALA A 124 -11.52 6.01 26.12
N SER A 125 -11.22 7.31 26.09
CA SER A 125 -10.46 7.97 27.16
C SER A 125 -11.30 8.02 28.43
N ASN A 126 -10.71 7.76 29.59
CA ASN A 126 -11.40 7.91 30.87
C ASN A 126 -11.42 9.39 31.28
N ASN A 127 -12.61 9.99 31.29
CA ASN A 127 -12.79 11.42 31.58
C ASN A 127 -12.42 11.78 33.03
N MET A 128 -12.50 10.84 33.97
CA MET A 128 -12.12 11.09 35.38
C MET A 128 -10.60 11.27 35.53
N LEU A 129 -9.82 10.53 34.73
CA LEU A 129 -8.36 10.60 34.76
C LEU A 129 -7.82 11.74 33.88
N PHE A 130 -8.56 12.15 32.86
CA PHE A 130 -8.14 13.16 31.88
C PHE A 130 -9.27 14.15 31.53
N PRO A 131 -9.70 15.01 32.48
CA PRO A 131 -10.88 15.88 32.31
C PRO A 131 -10.71 16.96 31.23
N ASN A 132 -9.48 17.42 30.98
CA ASN A 132 -9.19 18.50 30.03
C ASN A 132 -8.79 18.02 28.63
N ARG A 133 -9.06 16.75 28.28
CA ARG A 133 -8.80 16.26 26.92
C ARG A 133 -9.94 16.68 25.98
N ALA A 134 -9.66 17.64 25.11
CA ALA A 134 -10.49 17.88 23.95
C ALA A 134 -10.41 16.67 22.99
N THR A 135 -11.55 16.31 22.38
CA THR A 135 -11.55 15.34 21.28
C THR A 135 -10.77 15.93 20.11
N PRO A 136 -9.76 15.22 19.58
CA PRO A 136 -8.98 15.75 18.46
C PRO A 136 -9.90 15.97 17.26
N GLU A 137 -9.71 17.10 16.58
CA GLU A 137 -10.44 17.39 15.35
C GLU A 137 -10.23 16.27 14.32
N PRO A 138 -11.27 15.93 13.53
CA PRO A 138 -11.13 14.99 12.44
C PRO A 138 -9.94 15.35 11.55
N TYR A 139 -9.12 14.36 11.21
CA TYR A 139 -7.96 14.60 10.39
C TYR A 139 -8.37 15.08 8.99
N ASP A 140 -7.86 16.23 8.59
CA ASP A 140 -8.05 16.78 7.26
C ASP A 140 -7.20 16.00 6.23
N PHE A 141 -7.89 15.36 5.28
CA PHE A 141 -7.29 14.59 4.20
C PHE A 141 -6.90 15.43 2.98
N GLY A 142 -7.05 16.76 3.06
CA GLY A 142 -6.70 17.67 1.97
C GLY A 142 -7.56 17.39 0.73
N GLY A 143 -8.88 17.43 0.90
CA GLY A 143 -9.75 17.61 -0.27
C GLY A 143 -9.32 18.87 -1.01
N LEU A 144 -9.39 18.86 -2.34
CA LEU A 144 -9.29 20.11 -3.09
C LEU A 144 -10.36 21.03 -2.51
N ASP A 145 -9.98 22.21 -2.02
CA ASP A 145 -11.00 23.17 -1.66
C ASP A 145 -11.82 23.49 -2.93
N ASP A 146 -13.10 23.83 -2.75
CA ASP A 146 -13.97 24.17 -3.89
C ASP A 146 -13.35 25.30 -4.73
N GLN A 147 -12.50 26.12 -4.10
CA GLN A 147 -11.80 27.25 -4.71
C GLN A 147 -10.67 26.85 -5.66
N GLU A 148 -9.83 25.87 -5.34
CA GLU A 148 -8.72 25.33 -6.13
C GLU A 148 -9.29 24.54 -7.31
N CYS A 149 -10.37 23.80 -7.09
CA CYS A 149 -11.17 23.21 -8.16
C CYS A 149 -11.68 24.28 -9.13
N GLN A 150 -12.28 25.37 -8.61
CA GLN A 150 -12.74 26.49 -9.43
C GLN A 150 -11.58 27.16 -10.19
N ASN A 151 -10.43 27.34 -9.53
CA ASN A 151 -9.24 27.94 -10.12
C ASN A 151 -8.68 27.09 -11.26
N LEU A 152 -8.59 25.76 -11.10
CA LEU A 152 -8.16 24.84 -12.16
C LEU A 152 -9.13 24.81 -13.33
N LEU A 153 -10.45 24.83 -13.07
CA LEU A 153 -11.46 24.94 -14.12
C LEU A 153 -11.37 26.28 -14.87
N THR A 154 -11.08 27.37 -14.16
CA THR A 154 -10.92 28.71 -14.75
C THR A 154 -9.65 28.79 -15.58
N LEU A 155 -8.54 28.22 -15.10
CA LEU A 155 -7.30 28.09 -15.87
C LEU A 155 -7.48 27.22 -17.11
N GLY A 156 -8.23 26.12 -17.01
CA GLY A 156 -8.57 25.27 -18.17
C GLY A 156 -9.36 26.02 -19.23
N ARG A 157 -10.37 26.81 -18.84
CA ARG A 157 -11.13 27.67 -19.75
C ARG A 157 -10.26 28.75 -20.40
N LEU A 158 -9.37 29.38 -19.62
CA LEU A 158 -8.43 30.39 -20.12
C LEU A 158 -7.48 29.81 -21.16
N LEU A 159 -6.91 28.62 -20.90
CA LEU A 159 -6.03 27.93 -21.84
C LEU A 159 -6.76 27.57 -23.14
N GLN A 160 -7.99 27.07 -23.05
CA GLN A 160 -8.80 26.74 -24.23
C GLN A 160 -9.14 28.00 -25.05
N SER A 161 -9.50 29.10 -24.38
CA SER A 161 -9.79 30.40 -24.99
C SER A 161 -8.56 31.02 -25.68
N LYS A 162 -7.38 30.93 -25.06
CA LYS A 162 -6.13 31.34 -25.72
C LYS A 162 -5.84 30.49 -26.94
N ARG A 163 -6.08 29.17 -26.88
CA ARG A 163 -5.84 28.26 -28.00
C ARG A 163 -6.73 28.58 -29.21
N THR A 164 -8.00 28.92 -28.99
CA THR A 164 -8.93 29.30 -30.07
C THR A 164 -8.57 30.66 -30.67
N THR A 165 -8.25 31.66 -29.85
CA THR A 165 -7.83 32.99 -30.36
C THR A 165 -6.54 32.93 -31.18
N TRP A 166 -5.56 32.11 -30.78
CA TRP A 166 -4.37 31.87 -31.60
C TRP A 166 -4.70 31.19 -32.94
N ALA A 167 -5.62 30.21 -32.95
CA ALA A 167 -6.06 29.56 -34.18
C ALA A 167 -6.79 30.54 -35.12
N ASP A 168 -7.64 31.41 -34.60
CA ASP A 168 -8.37 32.42 -35.36
C ASP A 168 -7.45 33.49 -35.95
N LEU A 169 -6.45 33.94 -35.18
CA LEU A 169 -5.43 34.88 -35.65
C LEU A 169 -4.59 34.29 -36.79
N ILE A 170 -4.21 33.01 -36.67
CA ILE A 170 -3.48 32.30 -37.72
C ILE A 170 -4.36 32.18 -38.97
N ALA A 171 -5.60 31.73 -38.84
CA ALA A 171 -6.53 31.61 -39.96
C ALA A 171 -6.76 32.95 -40.67
N ASN A 172 -6.95 34.04 -39.92
CA ASN A 172 -7.16 35.37 -40.47
C ASN A 172 -5.90 35.90 -41.18
N LYS A 173 -4.70 35.65 -40.63
CA LYS A 173 -3.42 35.98 -41.27
C LYS A 173 -3.28 35.27 -42.63
N TYR A 174 -3.57 33.97 -42.68
CA TYR A 174 -3.54 33.21 -43.94
C TYR A 174 -4.58 33.70 -44.96
N VAL A 175 -5.80 34.04 -44.53
CA VAL A 175 -6.84 34.59 -45.41
C VAL A 175 -6.45 35.95 -45.99
N VAL A 176 -5.87 36.85 -45.18
CA VAL A 176 -5.38 38.15 -45.63
C VAL A 176 -4.21 37.99 -46.59
N GLU A 177 -3.28 37.08 -46.31
CA GLU A 177 -2.14 36.81 -47.20
C GLU A 177 -2.59 36.25 -48.55
N LEU A 178 -3.57 35.33 -48.56
CA LEU A 178 -4.19 34.82 -49.78
C LEU A 178 -4.97 35.88 -50.55
N ARG A 179 -5.60 36.84 -49.87
CA ARG A 179 -6.28 37.98 -50.50
C ARG A 179 -5.26 38.94 -51.15
N ASN A 180 -4.18 39.27 -50.45
CA ASN A 180 -3.13 40.15 -50.96
C ASN A 180 -2.44 39.57 -52.20
N LYS A 181 -2.19 38.25 -52.21
CA LYS A 181 -1.65 37.51 -53.38
C LYS A 181 -2.59 37.54 -54.59
N ARG A 182 -3.92 37.57 -54.39
CA ARG A 182 -4.89 37.73 -55.50
C ARG A 182 -4.96 39.16 -56.04
N THR A 183 -4.67 40.17 -55.23
CA THR A 183 -4.77 41.59 -55.62
C THR A 183 -3.50 42.17 -56.26
N GLY A 184 -2.42 41.38 -56.43
CA GLY A 184 -1.27 41.77 -57.24
C GLY A 184 -0.50 43.02 -56.77
N LYS A 185 -0.37 43.24 -55.46
CA LYS A 185 0.39 44.37 -54.89
C LYS A 185 1.86 44.06 -54.52
N ASP A 186 2.37 42.90 -54.88
CA ASP A 186 3.79 42.56 -54.72
C ASP A 186 4.51 42.68 -56.07
N LYS A 187 4.72 43.90 -56.54
CA LYS A 187 5.81 44.21 -57.48
C LYS A 187 6.77 45.17 -56.77
N PRO A 188 8.01 44.76 -56.47
CA PRO A 188 9.03 45.72 -56.08
C PRO A 188 9.35 46.59 -57.29
N GLY A 189 9.21 47.90 -57.13
CA GLY A 189 9.69 48.87 -58.11
C GLY A 189 11.20 48.74 -58.24
N ASN A 190 11.65 48.54 -59.48
CA ASN A 190 13.01 48.80 -59.93
C ASN A 190 13.02 50.21 -60.54
#